data_AF-A0A174ZE95-F1
#
_entry.id   AF-A0A174ZE95-F1
#
_cell.length_a   1.000
_cell.length_b   1.000
_cell.length_c   1.000
_cell.angle_alpha   90.00
_cell.angle_beta   90.00
_cell.angle_gamma   90.00
#
_symmetry.space_group_name_H-M   'P 1'
#
loop_
_entity.id
_entity.type
_entity.pdbx_description
1 polymer ?
#
loop_
_entity_poly.entity_id
_entity_poly.type
_entity_poly.pdbx_seq_one_letter_code
_entity_poly.pdbx_strand_id
1 'polypeptide(L)'
;MYRLNEVVHHWIYQDYYGRIKRLEKERIFCCHQMTHLLDVARIAYIKNLEENLGFEKDVIYTAAVLHDIGKSFQYKWTIPHEVAGEKIAKEILTTLPEDAQFTEEEQQQILRAIRGHRRKHEGMEPIEELFYDSDKRSRMCHSCPAQKQCNWTEEEKNMEIEI
;
A
#
# COMPACT_ATOMS: atom_id res chain seq x y z
N MET A 1 -5.39 15.56 5.73
CA MET A 1 -4.79 15.21 4.42
C MET A 1 -3.59 16.10 4.05
N TYR A 2 -3.27 17.18 4.78
CA TYR A 2 -2.05 17.98 4.51
C TYR A 2 -0.77 17.11 4.57
N ARG A 3 -0.60 16.35 5.66
CA ARG A 3 0.54 15.44 5.87
C ARG A 3 0.73 14.43 4.73
N LEU A 4 -0.36 13.85 4.23
CA LEU A 4 -0.33 12.95 3.05
C LEU A 4 0.21 13.67 1.81
N ASN A 5 -0.21 14.91 1.57
CA ASN A 5 0.26 15.66 0.40
C ASN A 5 1.76 15.93 0.53
N GLU A 6 2.28 16.24 1.72
CA GLU A 6 3.72 16.38 1.92
C GLU A 6 4.47 15.08 1.61
N VAL A 7 3.92 13.92 2.01
CA VAL A 7 4.48 12.60 1.64
C VAL A 7 4.51 12.39 0.13
N VAL A 8 3.40 12.67 -0.57
CA VAL A 8 3.32 12.47 -2.02
C VAL A 8 4.23 13.45 -2.77
N HIS A 9 4.40 14.68 -2.32
CA HIS A 9 5.31 15.65 -2.94
C HIS A 9 6.78 15.45 -2.54
N HIS A 10 7.07 14.62 -1.54
CA HIS A 10 8.42 14.33 -1.10
C HIS A 10 9.28 13.78 -2.24
N TRP A 11 10.50 14.28 -2.40
CA TRP A 11 11.37 13.93 -3.53
C TRP A 11 11.71 12.43 -3.59
N ILE A 12 11.87 11.79 -2.42
CA ILE A 12 12.10 10.33 -2.33
C ILE A 12 10.88 9.57 -2.86
N TYR A 13 9.67 10.00 -2.48
CA TYR A 13 8.44 9.40 -2.97
C TYR A 13 8.36 9.52 -4.50
N GLN A 14 8.58 10.73 -5.02
CA GLN A 14 8.52 11.00 -6.45
C GLN A 14 9.53 10.17 -7.27
N ASP A 15 10.75 9.98 -6.77
CA ASP A 15 11.73 9.12 -7.43
C ASP A 15 11.26 7.66 -7.47
N TYR A 16 10.95 7.05 -6.32
CA TYR A 16 10.57 5.64 -6.26
C TYR A 16 9.25 5.35 -6.96
N TYR A 17 8.24 6.21 -6.80
CA TYR A 17 6.99 6.12 -7.54
C TYR A 17 7.21 6.27 -9.04
N GLY A 18 8.07 7.20 -9.46
CA GLY A 18 8.47 7.36 -10.86
C GLY A 18 9.16 6.11 -11.43
N ARG A 19 9.99 5.42 -10.63
CA ARG A 19 10.61 4.13 -11.03
C ARG A 19 9.56 3.05 -11.26
N ILE A 20 8.58 2.93 -10.36
CA ILE A 20 7.47 1.97 -10.50
C ILE A 20 6.70 2.26 -11.79
N LYS A 21 6.26 3.50 -12.02
CA LYS A 21 5.56 3.90 -13.26
C LYS A 21 6.31 3.52 -14.53
N ARG A 22 7.63 3.71 -14.56
CA ARG A 22 8.46 3.34 -15.73
C ARG A 22 8.52 1.83 -15.94
N LEU A 23 8.67 1.06 -14.87
CA LEU A 23 8.72 -0.41 -14.92
C LEU A 23 7.37 -1.04 -15.28
N GLU A 24 6.27 -0.34 -14.98
CA GLU A 24 4.91 -0.84 -15.23
C GLU A 24 4.29 -0.31 -16.53
N LYS A 25 5.00 0.47 -17.34
CA LYS A 25 4.46 1.13 -18.54
C LYS A 25 3.78 0.16 -19.52
N GLU A 26 4.33 -1.04 -19.67
CA GLU A 26 3.85 -2.08 -20.59
C GLU A 26 3.30 -3.30 -19.82
N ARG A 27 3.08 -3.16 -18.51
CA ARG A 27 2.62 -4.24 -17.64
C ARG A 27 1.14 -4.51 -17.90
N ILE A 28 0.84 -5.74 -18.31
CA ILE A 28 -0.54 -6.22 -18.52
C ILE A 28 -1.24 -6.67 -17.24
N PHE A 29 -0.48 -6.93 -16.18
CA PHE A 29 -0.98 -7.31 -14.86
C PHE A 29 -1.31 -6.08 -14.00
N CYS A 30 -1.93 -6.31 -12.84
CA CYS A 30 -2.22 -5.26 -11.86
C CYS A 30 -0.98 -4.40 -11.60
N CYS A 31 -1.13 -3.09 -11.82
CA CYS A 31 -0.10 -2.08 -11.62
C CYS A 31 -0.23 -1.46 -10.22
N HIS A 32 0.87 -0.94 -9.70
CA HIS A 32 0.98 -0.33 -8.38
C HIS A 32 1.01 1.20 -8.51
N GLN A 33 0.01 1.73 -9.22
CA GLN A 33 -0.16 3.16 -9.50
C GLN A 33 -1.27 3.77 -8.64
N MET A 34 -1.50 5.08 -8.77
CA MET A 34 -2.31 5.85 -7.82
C MET A 34 -3.75 5.30 -7.67
N THR A 35 -4.35 4.77 -8.75
CA THR A 35 -5.66 4.13 -8.67
C THR A 35 -5.65 2.98 -7.66
N HIS A 36 -4.72 2.02 -7.80
CA HIS A 36 -4.55 0.92 -6.84
C HIS A 36 -4.32 1.44 -5.42
N LEU A 37 -3.38 2.37 -5.25
CA LEU A 37 -3.03 2.91 -3.93
C LEU A 37 -4.23 3.58 -3.24
N LEU A 38 -5.05 4.33 -3.99
CA LEU A 38 -6.24 4.98 -3.45
C LEU A 38 -7.41 4.02 -3.23
N ASP A 39 -7.53 2.97 -4.03
CA ASP A 39 -8.55 1.95 -3.81
C ASP A 39 -8.25 1.16 -2.52
N VAL A 40 -6.98 0.82 -2.27
CA VAL A 40 -6.55 0.29 -0.96
C VAL A 40 -6.87 1.27 0.18
N ALA A 41 -6.55 2.56 0.02
CA ALA A 41 -6.83 3.57 1.04
C ALA A 41 -8.32 3.67 1.38
N ARG A 42 -9.18 3.60 0.36
CA ARG A 42 -10.64 3.72 0.51
C ARG A 42 -11.23 2.49 1.19
N ILE A 43 -10.84 1.30 0.75
CA ILE A 43 -11.28 0.03 1.35
C ILE A 43 -10.83 -0.01 2.82
N ALA A 44 -9.55 0.27 3.08
CA ALA A 44 -9.02 0.31 4.44
C ALA A 44 -9.75 1.33 5.32
N TYR A 45 -10.07 2.50 4.79
CA TYR A 45 -10.80 3.51 5.55
C TYR A 45 -12.24 3.13 5.84
N ILE A 46 -12.93 2.48 4.89
CA ILE A 46 -14.30 1.97 5.10
C ILE A 46 -14.28 0.90 6.20
N LYS A 47 -13.43 -0.12 6.07
CA LYS A 47 -13.31 -1.19 7.07
C LYS A 47 -12.93 -0.66 8.45
N ASN A 48 -12.00 0.30 8.51
CA ASN A 48 -11.63 0.96 9.77
C ASN A 48 -12.83 1.61 10.48
N LEU A 49 -13.78 2.16 9.73
CA LEU A 49 -15.01 2.73 10.28
C LEU A 49 -16.02 1.64 10.67
N GLU A 50 -16.23 0.64 9.82
CA GLU A 50 -17.20 -0.44 10.05
C GLU A 50 -16.82 -1.34 11.23
N GLU A 51 -15.53 -1.61 11.38
CA GLU A 51 -14.97 -2.44 12.45
C GLU A 51 -14.57 -1.61 13.69
N ASN A 52 -14.74 -0.28 13.64
CA ASN A 52 -14.41 0.66 14.72
C ASN A 52 -12.96 0.51 15.24
N LEU A 53 -12.00 0.38 14.32
CA LEU A 53 -10.59 0.14 14.65
C LEU A 53 -9.87 1.41 15.17
N GLY A 54 -10.41 2.59 14.87
CA GLY A 54 -9.95 3.86 15.44
C GLY A 54 -8.66 4.42 14.84
N PHE A 55 -8.19 3.91 13.70
CA PHE A 55 -7.03 4.49 13.02
C PHE A 55 -7.40 5.81 12.34
N GLU A 56 -6.48 6.77 12.44
CA GLU A 56 -6.64 8.09 11.84
C GLU A 56 -6.66 8.01 10.30
N LYS A 57 -7.51 8.84 9.68
CA LYS A 57 -7.65 8.86 8.22
C LYS A 57 -6.32 9.17 7.51
N ASP A 58 -5.56 10.11 8.04
CA ASP A 58 -4.27 10.51 7.47
C ASP A 58 -3.23 9.39 7.59
N VAL A 59 -3.27 8.56 8.64
CA VAL A 59 -2.42 7.37 8.81
C VAL A 59 -2.73 6.34 7.74
N ILE A 60 -4.02 5.99 7.56
CA ILE A 60 -4.46 5.00 6.56
C ILE A 60 -4.08 5.45 5.15
N TYR A 61 -4.41 6.68 4.77
CA TYR A 61 -4.10 7.14 3.41
C TYR A 61 -2.58 7.21 3.17
N THR A 62 -1.79 7.57 4.19
CA THR A 62 -0.33 7.63 4.06
C THR A 62 0.29 6.25 3.92
N ALA A 63 -0.13 5.28 4.75
CA ALA A 63 0.27 3.88 4.60
C ALA A 63 -0.11 3.33 3.23
N ALA A 64 -1.30 3.66 2.72
CA ALA A 64 -1.76 3.19 1.41
C ALA A 64 -0.94 3.73 0.24
N VAL A 65 -0.55 5.01 0.24
CA VAL A 65 0.32 5.52 -0.84
C VAL A 65 1.76 4.99 -0.75
N LEU A 66 2.19 4.50 0.41
CA LEU A 66 3.54 4.00 0.67
C LEU A 66 3.68 2.46 0.60
N HIS A 67 2.61 1.67 0.75
CA HIS A 67 2.71 0.21 0.95
C HIS A 67 3.50 -0.51 -0.15
N ASP A 68 3.35 -0.07 -1.40
CA ASP A 68 4.02 -0.62 -2.56
C ASP A 68 5.22 0.20 -3.06
N ILE A 69 5.68 1.22 -2.32
CA ILE A 69 6.77 2.11 -2.77
C ILE A 69 8.09 1.35 -3.03
N GLY A 70 8.26 0.18 -2.41
CA GLY A 70 9.38 -0.73 -2.61
C GLY A 70 9.32 -1.59 -3.88
N LYS A 71 8.24 -1.55 -4.69
CA LYS A 71 8.03 -2.48 -5.82
C LYS A 71 9.14 -2.49 -6.86
N SER A 72 9.77 -1.34 -7.10
CA SER A 72 10.90 -1.26 -8.03
C SER A 72 12.05 -2.20 -7.64
N PHE A 73 12.24 -2.48 -6.35
CA PHE A 73 13.27 -3.41 -5.87
C PHE A 73 12.91 -4.86 -6.10
N GLN A 74 11.64 -5.23 -5.94
CA GLN A 74 11.17 -6.57 -6.25
C GLN A 74 11.36 -6.88 -7.74
N TYR A 75 11.05 -5.92 -8.62
CA TYR A 75 11.20 -6.10 -10.06
C TYR A 75 12.63 -6.27 -10.51
N LYS A 76 13.58 -5.53 -9.90
CA LYS A 76 14.97 -5.51 -10.36
C LYS A 76 15.88 -6.52 -9.65
N TRP A 77 15.65 -6.74 -8.37
CA TRP A 77 16.58 -7.48 -7.50
C TRP A 77 15.89 -8.56 -6.66
N THR A 78 14.61 -8.85 -6.90
CA THR A 78 13.82 -9.84 -6.15
C THR A 78 13.73 -9.60 -4.64
N ILE A 79 14.11 -8.40 -4.18
CA ILE A 79 14.01 -7.99 -2.78
C ILE A 79 12.52 -7.84 -2.45
N PRO A 80 12.03 -8.42 -1.33
CA PRO A 80 10.64 -8.25 -0.89
C PRO A 80 10.27 -6.76 -0.79
N HIS A 81 9.20 -6.36 -1.49
CA HIS A 81 8.86 -4.95 -1.64
C HIS A 81 8.34 -4.33 -0.33
N GLU A 82 7.77 -5.12 0.56
CA GLU A 82 7.39 -4.75 1.93
C GLU A 82 8.61 -4.41 2.80
N VAL A 83 9.75 -5.09 2.58
CA VAL A 83 11.01 -4.83 3.31
C VAL A 83 11.69 -3.56 2.81
N ALA A 84 11.76 -3.41 1.48
CA ALA A 84 12.32 -2.20 0.89
C ALA A 84 11.41 -0.99 1.15
N GLY A 85 10.10 -1.18 1.05
CA GLY A 85 9.07 -0.16 1.24
C GLY A 85 9.09 0.42 2.65
N GLU A 86 9.17 -0.44 3.68
CA GLU A 86 9.29 -0.01 5.08
C GLU A 86 10.49 0.93 5.29
N LYS A 87 11.66 0.61 4.71
CA LYS A 87 12.87 1.45 4.83
C LYS A 87 12.69 2.80 4.15
N ILE A 88 12.15 2.82 2.94
CA ILE A 88 11.90 4.04 2.16
C ILE A 88 10.86 4.92 2.85
N ALA A 89 9.77 4.32 3.32
CA ALA A 89 8.72 4.99 4.04
C ALA A 89 9.24 5.63 5.33
N LYS A 90 10.08 4.91 6.09
CA LYS A 90 10.70 5.46 7.30
C LYS A 90 11.52 6.71 6.98
N GLU A 91 12.35 6.65 5.94
CA GLU A 91 13.15 7.81 5.51
C GLU A 91 12.25 9.01 5.16
N ILE A 92 11.20 8.79 4.36
CA ILE A 92 10.23 9.85 4.01
C ILE A 92 9.61 10.44 5.28
N LEU A 93 9.02 9.60 6.15
CA LEU A 93 8.32 10.05 7.35
C LEU A 93 9.23 10.86 8.30
N THR A 94 10.49 10.46 8.45
CA THR A 94 11.45 11.16 9.33
C THR A 94 12.05 12.44 8.73
N THR A 95 11.82 12.70 7.45
CA THR A 95 12.35 13.87 6.73
C THR A 95 11.27 14.85 6.30
N LEU A 96 10.02 14.64 6.72
CA LEU A 96 8.93 15.58 6.51
C LEU A 96 9.17 16.92 7.26
N PRO A 97 8.62 18.03 6.75
CA PRO A 97 8.56 19.31 7.46
C PRO A 97 7.92 19.15 8.85
N GLU A 98 8.36 19.95 9.82
CA GLU A 98 7.93 19.86 11.23
C GLU A 98 6.40 19.92 11.41
N ASP A 99 5.73 20.78 10.65
CA ASP A 99 4.27 20.96 10.67
C ASP A 99 3.50 19.82 9.97
N ALA A 100 4.21 18.91 9.30
CA ALA A 100 3.67 17.74 8.61
C ALA A 100 4.05 16.42 9.27
N GLN A 101 4.81 16.44 10.38
CA GLN A 101 5.28 15.23 11.03
C GLN A 101 4.12 14.40 11.61
N PHE A 102 4.30 13.08 11.49
CA PHE A 102 3.49 12.10 12.20
C PHE A 102 4.13 11.85 13.56
N THR A 103 3.29 11.60 14.57
CA THR A 103 3.77 11.15 15.88
C THR A 103 4.51 9.81 15.75
N GLU A 104 5.33 9.46 16.74
CA GLU A 104 6.04 8.18 16.73
C GLU A 104 5.09 6.97 16.60
N GLU A 105 3.94 7.03 17.27
CA GLU A 105 2.90 6.00 17.20
C GLU A 105 2.31 5.89 15.79
N GLU A 106 1.92 7.02 15.17
CA GLU A 106 1.41 7.05 13.81
C GLU A 106 2.46 6.55 12.79
N GLN A 107 3.74 6.90 12.97
CA GLN A 107 4.81 6.39 12.12
C GLN A 107 4.95 4.88 12.26
N GLN A 108 4.91 4.34 13.49
CA GLN A 108 4.95 2.89 13.70
C GLN A 108 3.76 2.19 13.06
N GLN A 109 2.56 2.72 13.18
CA GLN A 109 1.36 2.21 12.52
C GLN A 109 1.54 2.15 10.99
N ILE A 110 2.00 3.25 10.38
CA ILE A 110 2.29 3.31 8.94
C ILE A 110 3.30 2.24 8.53
N LEU A 111 4.41 2.12 9.27
CA LEU A 111 5.47 1.16 8.95
C LEU A 111 5.00 -0.29 9.12
N ARG A 112 4.23 -0.61 10.17
CA ARG A 112 3.64 -1.94 10.38
C ARG A 112 2.68 -2.30 9.25
N ALA A 113 1.79 -1.38 8.86
CA ALA A 113 0.90 -1.56 7.72
C ALA A 113 1.69 -1.93 6.43
N ILE A 114 2.75 -1.17 6.13
CA ILE A 114 3.61 -1.42 4.97
C ILE A 114 4.32 -2.78 5.10
N ARG A 115 4.77 -3.15 6.30
CA ARG A 115 5.48 -4.40 6.51
C ARG A 115 4.58 -5.64 6.37
N GLY A 116 3.38 -5.57 6.93
CA GLY A 116 2.44 -6.68 7.06
C GLY A 116 1.52 -6.89 5.85
N HIS A 117 1.36 -5.92 4.95
CA HIS A 117 0.34 -5.99 3.88
C HIS A 117 0.50 -7.18 2.91
N ARG A 118 1.70 -7.78 2.80
CA ARG A 118 1.96 -8.75 1.73
C ARG A 118 1.46 -10.15 2.05
N ARG A 119 1.67 -10.64 3.28
CA ARG A 119 1.45 -12.04 3.68
C ARG A 119 0.92 -12.11 5.10
N LYS A 120 -0.02 -13.03 5.33
CA LYS A 120 -0.47 -13.36 6.68
C LYS A 120 0.66 -13.99 7.51
N HIS A 121 0.67 -13.68 8.79
CA HIS A 121 1.48 -14.37 9.79
C HIS A 121 0.73 -14.48 11.12
N GLU A 122 1.26 -15.29 12.04
CA GLU A 122 0.72 -15.38 13.39
C GLU A 122 0.92 -14.04 14.13
N GLY A 123 -0.10 -13.60 14.85
CA GLY A 123 -0.04 -12.38 15.66
C GLY A 123 0.01 -11.08 14.85
N MET A 124 -0.57 -11.04 13.65
CA MET A 124 -0.75 -9.78 12.92
C MET A 124 -1.49 -8.76 13.78
N GLU A 125 -1.03 -7.52 13.74
CA GLU A 125 -1.76 -6.42 14.36
C GLU A 125 -2.95 -5.99 13.50
N PRO A 126 -3.99 -5.34 14.09
CA PRO A 126 -5.18 -4.94 13.35
C PRO A 126 -4.89 -4.10 12.10
N ILE A 127 -3.87 -3.24 12.13
CA ILE A 127 -3.49 -2.44 10.96
C ILE A 127 -2.82 -3.27 9.85
N GLU A 128 -2.10 -4.34 10.22
CA GLU A 128 -1.50 -5.25 9.24
C GLU A 128 -2.59 -6.06 8.54
N GLU A 129 -3.56 -6.57 9.30
CA GLU A 129 -4.71 -7.31 8.75
C GLU A 129 -5.55 -6.41 7.83
N LEU A 130 -5.81 -5.18 8.28
CA LEU A 130 -6.54 -4.16 7.51
C LEU A 130 -5.88 -3.93 6.14
N PHE A 131 -4.56 -3.76 6.11
CA PHE A 131 -3.83 -3.49 4.87
C PHE A 131 -3.62 -4.72 4.01
N TYR A 132 -3.42 -5.89 4.62
CA TYR A 132 -3.39 -7.15 3.90
C TYR A 132 -4.69 -7.34 3.14
N ASP A 133 -5.83 -7.25 3.82
CA ASP A 133 -7.15 -7.47 3.20
C ASP A 133 -7.44 -6.41 2.14
N SER A 134 -7.21 -5.13 2.45
CA SER A 134 -7.48 -4.01 1.53
C SER A 134 -6.64 -4.07 0.25
N ASP A 135 -5.36 -4.45 0.31
CA ASP A 135 -4.53 -4.69 -0.89
C ASP A 135 -5.10 -5.81 -1.76
N LYS A 136 -5.54 -6.93 -1.14
CA LYS A 136 -6.12 -8.04 -1.92
C LYS A 136 -7.47 -7.67 -2.53
N ARG A 137 -8.37 -7.09 -1.74
CA ARG A 137 -9.74 -6.73 -2.15
C ARG A 137 -9.78 -5.62 -3.21
N SER A 138 -8.75 -4.77 -3.28
CA SER A 138 -8.66 -3.72 -4.31
C SER A 138 -8.52 -4.24 -5.76
N ARG A 139 -8.25 -5.54 -5.98
CA ARG A 139 -8.02 -6.09 -7.32
C ARG A 139 -9.34 -6.48 -8.00
N MET A 140 -9.67 -5.88 -9.14
CA MET A 140 -10.89 -6.16 -9.90
C MET A 140 -10.76 -7.42 -10.79
N CYS A 141 -10.52 -8.59 -10.19
CA CYS A 141 -10.20 -9.82 -10.94
C CYS A 141 -11.35 -10.29 -11.87
N HIS A 142 -12.61 -10.11 -11.49
CA HIS A 142 -13.78 -10.49 -12.28
C HIS A 142 -13.86 -9.79 -13.66
N SER A 143 -13.18 -8.66 -13.84
CA SER A 143 -13.14 -7.87 -15.08
C SER A 143 -11.73 -7.73 -15.66
N CYS A 144 -10.77 -8.51 -15.16
CA CYS A 144 -9.36 -8.40 -15.56
C CYS A 144 -9.10 -9.07 -16.92
N PRO A 145 -8.59 -8.34 -17.94
CA PRO A 145 -8.30 -8.92 -19.25
C PRO A 145 -7.14 -9.92 -19.23
N ALA A 146 -6.21 -9.79 -18.26
CA ALA A 146 -5.06 -10.68 -18.09
C ALA A 146 -5.32 -11.84 -17.12
N GLN A 147 -6.57 -12.08 -16.71
CA GLN A 147 -6.95 -13.06 -15.68
C GLN A 147 -6.40 -14.48 -15.96
N LYS A 148 -6.44 -14.92 -17.23
CA LYS A 148 -5.96 -16.26 -17.64
C LYS A 148 -4.44 -16.44 -17.51
N GLN A 149 -3.69 -15.35 -17.45
CA GLN A 149 -2.23 -15.33 -17.31
C GLN A 149 -1.79 -15.00 -15.88
N CYS A 150 -2.76 -14.69 -14.99
CA CYS A 150 -2.48 -14.30 -13.61
C CYS A 150 -1.93 -15.49 -12.82
N ASN A 151 -1.01 -15.20 -11.90
CA ASN A 151 -0.40 -16.19 -11.02
C ASN A 151 -1.18 -16.44 -9.73
N TRP A 152 -2.24 -15.65 -9.46
CA TRP A 152 -3.17 -15.94 -8.38
C TRP A 152 -4.02 -17.17 -8.72
N THR A 153 -4.31 -17.99 -7.71
CA THR A 153 -5.26 -19.10 -7.85
C THR A 153 -6.68 -18.57 -8.05
N GLU A 154 -7.63 -19.45 -8.41
CA GLU A 154 -9.03 -19.02 -8.54
C GLU A 154 -9.62 -18.58 -7.20
N GLU A 155 -9.18 -19.17 -6.08
CA GLU A 155 -9.60 -18.79 -4.73
C GLU A 155 -9.03 -17.44 -4.28
N GLU A 156 -7.85 -17.05 -4.78
CA GLU A 156 -7.26 -15.74 -4.49
C GLU A 156 -7.89 -14.60 -5.32
N LYS A 157 -8.51 -14.92 -6.45
CA LYS A 157 -9.10 -13.92 -7.36
C LYS A 157 -10.42 -13.41 -6.81
N ASN A 158 -10.59 -12.09 -6.80
CA ASN A 158 -11.89 -11.45 -6.52
C ASN A 158 -12.84 -11.60 -7.72
N MET A 159 -13.52 -12.75 -7.80
CA MET A 159 -14.48 -13.08 -8.86
C MET A 159 -15.88 -12.53 -8.60
N GLU A 160 -16.14 -12.12 -7.37
CA GLU A 160 -17.37 -11.48 -6.91
C GLU A 160 -17.05 -10.12 -6.26
N ILE A 161 -18.05 -9.24 -6.23
CA ILE A 161 -17.93 -7.95 -5.53
C ILE A 161 -18.34 -8.18 -4.09
N GLU A 162 -17.35 -8.24 -3.21
CA GLU A 162 -17.50 -8.32 -1.77
C GLU A 162 -16.81 -7.09 -1.17
N ILE A 163 -17.52 -6.38 -0.26
CA ILE A 163 -16.96 -5.31 0.57
C ILE A 163 -16.83 -5.85 1.98
#